data_AF-A0A1E5NX93-F1
#
_entry.id   AF-A0A1E5NX93-F1
#
_cell.length_a   1.000
_cell.length_b   1.000
_cell.length_c   1.000
_cell.angle_alpha   90.00
_cell.angle_beta   90.00
_cell.angle_gamma   90.00
#
_symmetry.space_group_name_H-M   'P 1'
#
loop_
_entity.id
_entity.type
_entity.pdbx_description
1 polymer ?
#
loop_
_entity_poly.entity_id
_entity_poly.type
_entity_poly.pdbx_seq_one_letter_code
_entity_poly.pdbx_strand_id
1 'polypeptide(L)'
;MCAGQEWSSSEGGRHPASCFRSVSEGCAMASVLGVLEERETAARVRVEGLREEVARLAGVLEAAEIELDRRVIAREELVEALAASVAGTTAVTEVEAERETAPAPVPGSIVPPWREGLPVTVLAPDYQRILGVLEERQSAGQGPLKAREITVGLGLETTPAKVEGVRSKARRLVERGWLMQETSGMFRAGRRPVSAPDAGPSA
;
A
#
# COMPACT_ATOMS: atom_id res chain seq x y z
N MET A 1 -46.69 -43.25 14.65
CA MET A 1 -47.99 -43.85 14.98
C MET A 1 -47.74 -45.32 15.29
N CYS A 2 -47.65 -45.68 16.58
CA CYS A 2 -47.51 -47.07 17.01
C CYS A 2 -48.89 -47.58 17.43
N ALA A 3 -49.36 -48.61 16.73
CA ALA A 3 -50.63 -49.27 16.99
C ALA A 3 -50.59 -50.05 18.32
N GLY A 4 -51.73 -50.06 19.00
CA GLY A 4 -51.88 -50.57 20.36
C GLY A 4 -51.79 -52.09 20.51
N GLN A 5 -51.58 -52.52 21.75
CA GLN A 5 -51.89 -53.86 22.23
C GLN A 5 -52.45 -53.75 23.65
N GLU A 6 -53.72 -54.10 23.78
CA GLU A 6 -54.40 -54.44 25.02
C GLU A 6 -53.69 -55.62 25.71
N TRP A 7 -53.39 -55.48 27.00
CA TRP A 7 -52.92 -56.58 27.84
C TRP A 7 -54.06 -57.01 28.77
N SER A 8 -54.69 -58.14 28.42
CA SER A 8 -55.62 -58.86 29.29
C SER A 8 -54.82 -59.70 30.28
N SER A 9 -54.96 -59.41 31.58
CA SER A 9 -54.35 -60.17 32.67
C SER A 9 -55.24 -61.35 33.04
N SER A 10 -54.73 -62.59 32.94
CA SER A 10 -55.09 -63.66 33.86
C SER A 10 -53.99 -64.71 33.95
N GLU A 11 -53.41 -64.76 35.15
CA GLU A 11 -52.94 -65.92 35.92
C GLU A 11 -52.03 -66.99 35.30
N GLY A 12 -50.90 -67.16 35.98
CA GLY A 12 -50.22 -68.46 36.07
C GLY A 12 -48.83 -68.47 35.44
N GLY A 13 -47.80 -68.38 36.28
CA GLY A 13 -46.45 -68.71 35.86
C GLY A 13 -45.39 -67.77 36.40
N ARG A 14 -44.49 -68.35 37.17
CA ARG A 14 -43.19 -67.81 37.61
C ARG A 14 -42.50 -67.08 36.43
N HIS A 15 -42.59 -65.75 36.38
CA HIS A 15 -41.98 -64.96 35.31
C HIS A 15 -40.52 -64.54 35.63
N PRO A 16 -39.65 -64.48 34.61
CA PRO A 16 -38.21 -64.32 34.72
C PRO A 16 -37.81 -62.85 34.90
N ALA A 17 -37.64 -62.40 36.15
CA ALA A 17 -37.10 -61.06 36.43
C ALA A 17 -35.65 -60.85 35.89
N SER A 18 -34.97 -61.92 35.46
CA SER A 18 -33.62 -61.87 34.91
C SER A 18 -33.53 -61.47 33.44
N CYS A 19 -34.56 -61.76 32.61
CA CYS A 19 -34.51 -61.44 31.18
C CYS A 19 -34.84 -59.98 30.88
N PHE A 20 -35.69 -59.35 31.70
CA PHE A 20 -36.10 -57.95 31.48
C PHE A 20 -34.96 -56.96 31.74
N ARG A 21 -34.11 -57.24 32.74
CA ARG A 21 -32.96 -56.40 33.08
C ARG A 21 -31.88 -56.45 31.99
N SER A 22 -31.55 -57.64 31.48
CA SER A 22 -30.57 -57.82 30.39
C SER A 22 -31.00 -57.18 29.07
N VAL A 23 -32.30 -57.25 28.71
CA VAL A 23 -32.82 -56.59 27.51
C VAL A 23 -32.81 -55.06 27.64
N SER A 24 -33.14 -54.52 28.82
CA SER A 24 -33.09 -53.07 29.06
C SER A 24 -31.67 -52.49 28.97
N GLU A 25 -30.68 -53.25 29.44
CA GLU A 25 -29.26 -52.88 29.39
C GLU A 25 -28.71 -52.98 27.96
N GLY A 26 -29.15 -53.98 27.18
CA GLY A 26 -28.85 -54.10 25.74
C GLY A 26 -29.42 -52.95 24.90
N CYS A 27 -30.66 -52.52 25.16
CA CYS A 27 -31.25 -51.36 24.49
C CYS A 27 -30.56 -50.04 24.88
N ALA A 28 -30.18 -49.86 26.14
CA ALA A 28 -29.45 -48.69 26.60
C ALA A 28 -28.05 -48.61 25.97
N MET A 29 -27.31 -49.73 25.90
CA MET A 29 -26.01 -49.77 25.23
C MET A 29 -26.13 -49.49 23.72
N ALA A 30 -27.14 -50.05 23.04
CA ALA A 30 -27.39 -49.77 21.63
C ALA A 30 -27.71 -48.28 21.38
N SER A 31 -28.45 -47.63 22.29
CA SER A 31 -28.73 -46.19 22.21
C SER A 31 -27.48 -45.32 22.44
N VAL A 32 -26.61 -45.68 23.38
CA VAL A 32 -25.34 -44.96 23.62
C VAL A 32 -24.39 -45.10 22.43
N LEU A 33 -24.29 -46.31 21.85
CA LEU A 33 -23.48 -46.53 20.65
C LEU A 33 -23.97 -45.68 19.47
N GLY A 34 -25.28 -45.61 19.24
CA GLY A 34 -25.85 -44.74 18.19
C GLY A 34 -25.49 -43.26 18.38
N VAL A 35 -25.60 -42.73 19.61
CA VAL A 35 -25.20 -41.33 19.89
C VAL A 35 -23.69 -41.10 19.68
N LEU A 36 -22.86 -42.10 19.96
CA LEU A 36 -21.42 -42.02 19.69
C LEU A 36 -21.11 -42.05 18.20
N GLU A 37 -21.79 -42.90 17.42
CA GLU A 37 -21.66 -42.95 15.96
C GLU A 37 -22.11 -41.63 15.31
N GLU A 38 -23.20 -41.02 15.77
CA GLU A 38 -23.64 -39.69 15.33
C GLU A 38 -22.60 -38.61 15.66
N ARG A 39 -21.99 -38.66 16.84
CA ARG A 39 -20.92 -37.72 17.22
C ARG A 39 -19.65 -37.93 16.40
N GLU A 40 -19.30 -39.18 16.13
CA GLU A 40 -18.15 -39.54 15.31
C GLU A 40 -18.35 -39.09 13.86
N THR A 41 -19.52 -39.36 13.27
CA THR A 41 -19.85 -38.89 11.92
C THR A 41 -19.86 -37.36 11.84
N ALA A 42 -20.46 -36.68 12.81
CA ALA A 42 -20.41 -35.21 12.89
C ALA A 42 -18.97 -34.68 13.05
N ALA A 43 -18.12 -35.37 13.82
CA ALA A 43 -16.71 -35.01 13.94
C ALA A 43 -15.95 -35.21 12.62
N ARG A 44 -16.18 -36.33 11.91
CA ARG A 44 -15.56 -36.60 10.60
C ARG A 44 -15.96 -35.55 9.57
N VAL A 45 -17.24 -35.17 9.51
CA VAL A 45 -17.72 -34.09 8.63
C VAL A 45 -17.05 -32.76 8.97
N ARG A 46 -16.93 -32.40 10.26
CA ARG A 46 -16.22 -31.17 10.65
C ARG A 46 -14.74 -31.20 10.26
N VAL A 47 -14.06 -32.33 10.44
CA VAL A 47 -12.65 -32.48 10.06
C VAL A 47 -12.49 -32.31 8.55
N GLU A 48 -13.39 -32.88 7.74
CA GLU A 48 -13.30 -32.74 6.29
C GLU A 48 -13.56 -31.29 5.84
N GLY A 49 -14.56 -30.61 6.41
CA GLY A 49 -14.78 -29.19 6.15
C GLY A 49 -13.57 -28.31 6.55
N LEU A 50 -12.88 -28.65 7.65
CA LEU A 50 -11.63 -27.96 8.01
C LEU A 50 -10.49 -28.26 7.03
N ARG A 51 -10.40 -29.46 6.47
CA ARG A 51 -9.41 -29.78 5.43
C ARG A 51 -9.68 -29.01 4.14
N GLU A 52 -10.94 -28.89 3.74
CA GLU A 52 -11.34 -28.06 2.60
C GLU A 52 -11.00 -26.59 2.83
N GLU A 53 -11.26 -26.07 4.03
CA GLU A 53 -10.89 -24.71 4.43
C GLU A 53 -9.37 -24.48 4.36
N VAL A 54 -8.59 -25.42 4.91
CA VAL A 54 -7.12 -25.38 4.86
C VAL A 54 -6.63 -25.42 3.42
N ALA A 55 -7.20 -26.27 2.56
CA ALA A 55 -6.84 -26.33 1.14
C ALA A 55 -7.17 -25.01 0.43
N ARG A 56 -8.32 -24.40 0.73
CA ARG A 56 -8.68 -23.10 0.17
C ARG A 56 -7.72 -22.00 0.60
N LEU A 57 -7.39 -21.93 1.89
CA LEU A 57 -6.46 -20.95 2.43
C LEU A 57 -5.04 -21.16 1.92
N ALA A 58 -4.60 -22.41 1.76
CA ALA A 58 -3.31 -22.74 1.16
C ALA A 58 -3.22 -22.22 -0.28
N GLY A 59 -4.27 -22.38 -1.08
CA GLY A 59 -4.31 -21.81 -2.43
C GLY A 59 -4.29 -20.28 -2.45
N VAL A 60 -4.97 -19.61 -1.51
CA VAL A 60 -4.91 -18.14 -1.37
C VAL A 60 -3.50 -17.69 -0.96
N LEU A 61 -2.85 -18.42 -0.05
CA LEU A 61 -1.50 -18.14 0.40
C LEU A 61 -0.50 -18.29 -0.75
N GLU A 62 -0.55 -19.41 -1.48
CA GLU A 62 0.33 -19.66 -2.63
C GLU A 62 0.19 -18.54 -3.69
N ALA A 63 -1.04 -18.13 -4.01
CA ALA A 63 -1.27 -17.02 -4.93
C ALA A 63 -0.68 -15.68 -4.42
N ALA A 64 -0.77 -15.42 -3.10
CA ALA A 64 -0.21 -14.23 -2.49
C ALA A 64 1.33 -14.27 -2.46
N GLU A 65 1.94 -15.43 -2.24
CA GLU A 65 3.38 -15.65 -2.29
C GLU A 65 3.92 -15.44 -3.71
N ILE A 66 3.26 -16.00 -4.74
CA ILE A 66 3.62 -15.77 -6.14
C ILE A 66 3.62 -14.27 -6.48
N GLU A 67 2.60 -13.54 -6.02
CA GLU A 67 2.51 -12.11 -6.25
C GLU A 67 3.58 -11.32 -5.47
N LEU A 68 3.96 -11.77 -4.27
CA LEU A 68 5.08 -11.20 -3.53
C LEU A 68 6.40 -11.41 -4.27
N ASP A 69 6.66 -12.62 -4.76
CA ASP A 69 7.87 -12.96 -5.51
C ASP A 69 8.02 -12.11 -6.76
N ARG A 70 6.93 -11.90 -7.51
CA ARG A 70 6.91 -10.99 -8.67
C ARG A 70 7.35 -9.58 -8.32
N ARG A 71 6.94 -9.07 -7.15
CA ARG A 71 7.33 -7.72 -6.69
C ARG A 71 8.78 -7.67 -6.21
N VAL A 72 9.27 -8.75 -5.59
CA VAL A 72 10.68 -8.87 -5.22
C VAL A 72 11.55 -8.82 -6.47
N ILE A 73 11.22 -9.62 -7.50
CA ILE A 73 11.90 -9.60 -8.79
C ILE A 73 11.85 -8.19 -9.39
N ALA A 74 10.67 -7.57 -9.50
CA ALA A 74 10.55 -6.23 -10.07
C ALA A 74 11.39 -5.17 -9.32
N ARG A 75 11.53 -5.30 -7.99
CA ARG A 75 12.38 -4.42 -7.20
C ARG A 75 13.85 -4.68 -7.46
N GLU A 76 14.28 -5.94 -7.57
CA GLU A 76 15.65 -6.31 -7.90
C GLU A 76 16.05 -5.79 -9.27
N GLU A 77 15.21 -6.00 -10.29
CA GLU A 77 15.39 -5.47 -11.65
C GLU A 77 15.48 -3.94 -11.66
N LEU A 78 14.65 -3.25 -10.86
CA LEU A 78 14.72 -1.80 -10.74
C LEU A 78 16.05 -1.34 -10.11
N VAL A 79 16.52 -2.02 -9.07
CA VAL A 79 17.80 -1.72 -8.42
C VAL A 79 18.95 -1.94 -9.40
N GLU A 80 18.92 -3.02 -10.18
CA GLU A 80 19.93 -3.30 -11.20
C GLU A 80 19.91 -2.24 -12.31
N ALA A 81 18.74 -1.87 -12.82
CA ALA A 81 18.61 -0.82 -13.83
C ALA A 81 19.11 0.54 -13.32
N LEU A 82 18.84 0.88 -12.05
CA LEU A 82 19.36 2.07 -11.42
C LEU A 82 20.90 2.01 -11.30
N ALA A 83 21.46 0.88 -10.87
CA ALA A 83 22.91 0.70 -10.78
C ALA A 83 23.58 0.81 -12.16
N ALA A 84 23.01 0.19 -13.20
CA ALA A 84 23.47 0.30 -14.57
C ALA A 84 23.40 1.75 -15.08
N SER A 85 22.35 2.50 -14.74
CA SER A 85 22.23 3.91 -15.11
C SER A 85 23.30 4.79 -14.45
N VAL A 86 23.67 4.50 -13.19
CA VAL A 86 24.75 5.21 -12.48
C VAL A 86 26.10 4.86 -13.07
N ALA A 87 26.35 3.58 -13.35
CA ALA A 87 27.59 3.12 -13.99
C ALA A 87 27.75 3.72 -15.41
N GLY A 88 26.64 3.77 -16.17
CA GLY A 88 26.58 4.46 -17.46
C GLY A 88 26.86 5.95 -17.33
N THR A 89 26.30 6.61 -16.30
CA THR A 89 26.58 8.02 -16.02
C THR A 89 28.05 8.25 -15.66
N THR A 90 28.69 7.35 -14.89
CA THR A 90 30.12 7.47 -14.54
C THR A 90 31.06 7.24 -15.72
N ALA A 91 30.73 6.30 -16.63
CA ALA A 91 31.50 6.09 -17.86
C ALA A 91 31.29 7.25 -18.86
N VAL A 92 30.09 7.82 -18.90
CA VAL A 92 29.77 9.01 -19.69
C VAL A 92 30.48 10.26 -19.13
N THR A 93 30.68 10.39 -17.81
CA THR A 93 31.42 11.53 -17.24
C THR A 93 32.92 11.55 -17.58
N GLU A 94 33.52 10.44 -18.02
CA GLU A 94 34.91 10.43 -18.52
C GLU A 94 35.00 10.72 -20.03
N VAL A 95 33.88 10.68 -20.77
CA VAL A 95 33.88 10.83 -22.25
C VAL A 95 33.04 12.00 -22.77
N GLU A 96 32.05 12.51 -22.02
CA GLU A 96 31.17 13.58 -22.46
C GLU A 96 31.34 14.84 -21.60
N ALA A 97 32.46 15.52 -21.81
CA ALA A 97 32.53 16.96 -21.68
C ALA A 97 31.93 17.66 -22.93
N GLU A 98 30.85 17.16 -23.55
CA GLU A 98 30.13 17.93 -24.57
C GLU A 98 28.70 17.41 -24.84
N ARG A 99 27.71 18.22 -24.41
CA ARG A 99 26.33 18.39 -24.93
C ARG A 99 25.19 17.43 -24.55
N GLU A 100 24.18 18.08 -23.96
CA GLU A 100 22.74 17.93 -24.16
C GLU A 100 22.11 16.53 -24.09
N THR A 101 21.44 16.26 -22.97
CA THR A 101 20.10 15.69 -23.03
C THR A 101 19.25 16.30 -21.90
N ALA A 102 18.18 17.01 -22.28
CA ALA A 102 17.16 17.44 -21.34
C ALA A 102 16.47 16.20 -20.73
N PRO A 103 16.28 16.12 -19.40
CA PRO A 103 15.58 14.98 -18.85
C PRO A 103 14.08 15.11 -19.10
N ALA A 104 13.48 14.00 -19.56
CA ALA A 104 12.05 13.77 -19.64
C ALA A 104 11.35 14.08 -18.29
N PRO A 105 10.09 14.52 -18.30
CA PRO A 105 9.38 14.84 -17.08
C PRO A 105 9.07 13.56 -16.31
N VAL A 106 9.77 13.33 -15.20
CA VAL A 106 9.43 12.23 -14.27
C VAL A 106 8.16 12.62 -13.51
N PRO A 107 7.07 11.83 -13.61
CA PRO A 107 5.91 11.98 -12.76
C PRO A 107 6.32 11.83 -11.29
N GLY A 108 6.04 12.83 -10.47
CA GLY A 108 6.03 12.66 -9.01
C GLY A 108 7.38 12.72 -8.29
N SER A 109 8.35 13.55 -8.69
CA SER A 109 9.35 14.01 -7.73
C SER A 109 8.63 14.77 -6.60
N ILE A 110 8.46 14.10 -5.45
CA ILE A 110 7.76 14.61 -4.28
C ILE A 110 8.58 15.77 -3.72
N VAL A 111 8.09 16.99 -3.90
CA VAL A 111 8.65 18.18 -3.24
C VAL A 111 8.14 18.19 -1.79
N PRO A 112 8.92 17.86 -0.76
CA PRO A 112 8.44 17.88 0.62
C PRO A 112 7.88 19.26 0.99
N PRO A 113 6.90 19.38 1.90
CA PRO A 113 6.49 20.68 2.42
C PRO A 113 7.66 21.36 3.15
N TRP A 114 7.85 22.66 2.94
CA TRP A 114 8.91 23.41 3.59
C TRP A 114 8.69 23.52 5.11
N ARG A 115 9.79 23.38 5.87
CA ARG A 115 9.86 23.59 7.32
C ARG A 115 11.20 24.22 7.68
N GLU A 116 11.25 24.87 8.83
CA GLU A 116 12.48 25.45 9.37
C GLU A 116 13.55 24.36 9.61
N GLY A 117 14.81 24.69 9.30
CA GLY A 117 15.94 23.75 9.39
C GLY A 117 16.05 22.74 8.24
N LEU A 118 15.13 22.72 7.28
CA LEU A 118 15.19 21.81 6.13
C LEU A 118 16.09 22.36 5.02
N PRO A 119 17.18 21.66 4.63
CA PRO A 119 18.10 22.16 3.61
C PRO A 119 17.51 22.05 2.20
N VAL A 120 17.92 22.91 1.27
CA VAL A 120 17.47 22.90 -0.14
C VAL A 120 17.91 21.62 -0.88
N THR A 121 18.95 20.95 -0.40
CA THR A 121 19.50 19.71 -0.99
C THR A 121 18.51 18.54 -0.99
N VAL A 122 17.44 18.59 -0.19
CA VAL A 122 16.36 17.58 -0.21
C VAL A 122 15.50 17.64 -1.48
N LEU A 123 15.52 18.75 -2.20
CA LEU A 123 14.78 18.92 -3.44
C LEU A 123 15.54 18.29 -4.60
N ALA A 124 14.84 17.83 -5.64
CA ALA A 124 15.52 17.38 -6.85
C ALA A 124 16.31 18.55 -7.50
N PRO A 125 17.43 18.28 -8.21
CA PRO A 125 18.33 19.32 -8.74
C PRO A 125 17.65 20.40 -9.58
N ASP A 126 16.61 20.04 -10.34
CA ASP A 126 15.81 20.99 -11.12
C ASP A 126 15.12 22.06 -10.25
N TYR A 127 14.58 21.66 -9.10
CA TYR A 127 13.94 22.58 -8.16
C TYR A 127 14.97 23.41 -7.42
N GLN A 128 16.12 22.84 -7.07
CA GLN A 128 17.23 23.58 -6.46
C GLN A 128 17.71 24.71 -7.38
N ARG A 129 17.86 24.45 -8.67
CA ARG A 129 18.25 25.47 -9.67
C ARG A 129 17.22 26.58 -9.80
N ILE A 130 15.92 26.27 -9.81
CA ILE A 130 14.84 27.27 -9.83
C ILE A 130 14.90 28.16 -8.56
N LEU A 131 15.10 27.57 -7.39
CA LEU A 131 15.26 28.32 -6.15
C LEU A 131 16.50 29.22 -6.20
N GLY A 132 17.63 28.71 -6.66
CA GLY A 132 18.89 29.46 -6.75
C GLY A 132 18.75 30.73 -7.59
N VAL A 133 18.11 30.66 -8.77
CA VAL A 133 17.86 31.85 -9.62
C VAL A 133 17.02 32.90 -8.89
N LEU A 134 16.03 32.47 -8.11
CA LEU A 134 15.15 33.37 -7.37
C LEU A 134 15.82 33.95 -6.11
N GLU A 135 16.66 33.17 -5.43
CA GLU A 135 17.45 33.59 -4.26
C GLU A 135 18.57 34.55 -4.65
N GLU A 136 19.27 34.29 -5.75
CA GLU A 136 20.27 35.21 -6.32
C GLU A 136 19.64 36.56 -6.66
N ARG A 137 18.49 36.53 -7.34
CA ARG A 137 17.77 37.76 -7.69
C ARG A 137 17.24 38.52 -6.48
N GLN A 138 16.75 37.81 -5.46
CA GLN A 138 16.34 38.42 -4.19
C GLN A 138 17.53 39.04 -3.46
N SER A 139 18.68 38.38 -3.45
CA SER A 139 19.92 38.88 -2.83
C SER A 139 20.45 40.12 -3.56
N ALA A 140 20.24 40.22 -4.86
CA ALA A 140 20.51 41.42 -5.67
C ALA A 140 19.49 42.55 -5.44
N GLY A 141 18.51 42.38 -4.54
CA GLY A 141 17.47 43.38 -4.27
C GLY A 141 16.48 43.59 -5.41
N GLN A 142 16.46 42.69 -6.38
CA GLN A 142 15.60 42.80 -7.56
C GLN A 142 14.23 42.16 -7.32
N GLY A 143 13.23 42.64 -8.07
CA GLY A 143 11.84 42.17 -7.97
C GLY A 143 11.63 40.71 -8.41
N PRO A 144 10.40 40.19 -8.23
CA PRO A 144 10.03 38.81 -8.56
C PRO A 144 10.18 38.52 -10.06
N LEU A 145 10.17 37.23 -10.44
CA LEU A 145 10.38 36.77 -11.81
C LEU A 145 9.15 36.14 -12.45
N LYS A 146 8.99 36.35 -13.76
CA LYS A 146 8.13 35.54 -14.62
C LYS A 146 8.77 34.17 -14.86
N ALA A 147 7.95 33.16 -15.11
CA ALA A 147 8.43 31.82 -15.53
C ALA A 147 9.38 31.89 -16.73
N ARG A 148 9.14 32.80 -17.69
CA ARG A 148 10.04 33.02 -18.84
C ARG A 148 11.41 33.53 -18.41
N GLU A 149 11.47 34.47 -17.46
CA GLU A 149 12.73 35.02 -16.97
C GLU A 149 13.50 34.00 -16.11
N ILE A 150 12.80 33.16 -15.35
CA ILE A 150 13.41 32.00 -14.67
C ILE A 150 14.00 31.03 -15.70
N THR A 151 13.28 30.76 -16.80
CA THR A 151 13.77 29.89 -17.88
C THR A 151 15.06 30.43 -18.49
N VAL A 152 15.16 31.75 -18.71
CA VAL A 152 16.38 32.42 -19.16
C VAL A 152 17.49 32.31 -18.11
N GLY A 153 17.19 32.55 -16.82
CA GLY A 153 18.17 32.42 -15.73
C GLY A 153 18.71 31.00 -15.55
N LEU A 154 17.94 29.99 -15.97
CA LEU A 154 18.37 28.59 -16.01
C LEU A 154 19.21 28.24 -17.25
N GLY A 155 19.40 29.18 -18.18
CA GLY A 155 20.09 28.92 -19.45
C GLY A 155 19.30 28.03 -20.41
N LEU A 156 17.99 27.89 -20.21
CA LEU A 156 17.13 27.06 -21.05
C LEU A 156 16.59 27.86 -22.24
N GLU A 157 16.39 27.16 -23.36
CA GLU A 157 15.70 27.75 -24.51
C GLU A 157 14.28 28.21 -24.12
N THR A 158 13.91 29.43 -24.51
CA THR A 158 12.61 30.02 -24.15
C THR A 158 11.47 29.55 -25.07
N THR A 159 11.40 28.25 -25.34
CA THR A 159 10.25 27.67 -26.06
C THR A 159 9.03 27.61 -25.15
N PRO A 160 7.79 27.67 -25.68
CA PRO A 160 6.58 27.60 -24.88
C PRO A 160 6.54 26.38 -23.94
N ALA A 161 7.00 25.23 -24.42
CA ALA A 161 7.04 23.99 -23.63
C ALA A 161 7.97 24.08 -22.42
N LYS A 162 9.17 24.67 -22.58
CA LYS A 162 10.14 24.83 -21.49
C LYS A 162 9.65 25.85 -20.46
N VAL A 163 9.09 26.98 -20.93
CA VAL A 163 8.52 28.01 -20.05
C VAL A 163 7.37 27.45 -19.22
N GLU A 164 6.47 26.65 -19.82
CA GLU A 164 5.38 26.00 -19.09
C GLU A 164 5.91 24.94 -18.10
N GLY A 165 6.93 24.18 -18.49
CA GLY A 165 7.59 23.23 -17.59
C GLY A 165 8.18 23.90 -16.35
N VAL A 166 8.85 25.03 -16.51
CA VAL A 166 9.40 25.84 -15.40
C VAL A 166 8.26 26.44 -14.56
N ARG A 167 7.21 26.96 -15.19
CA ARG A 167 6.02 27.49 -14.50
C ARG A 167 5.37 26.44 -13.60
N SER A 168 5.16 25.24 -14.13
CA SER A 168 4.57 24.11 -13.39
C SER A 168 5.44 23.70 -12.19
N LYS A 169 6.76 23.66 -12.36
CA LYS A 169 7.71 23.35 -11.26
C LYS A 169 7.73 24.45 -10.19
N ALA A 170 7.77 25.72 -10.60
CA ALA A 170 7.73 26.86 -9.68
C ALA A 170 6.42 26.89 -8.88
N ARG A 171 5.28 26.62 -9.52
CA ARG A 171 3.98 26.52 -8.85
C ARG A 171 3.96 25.41 -7.80
N ARG A 172 4.54 24.25 -8.09
CA ARG A 172 4.67 23.17 -7.11
C ARG A 172 5.50 23.58 -5.88
N LEU A 173 6.57 24.35 -6.08
CA LEU A 173 7.36 24.90 -4.97
C LEU A 173 6.56 25.89 -4.12
N VAL A 174 5.70 26.70 -4.74
CA VAL A 174 4.78 27.61 -4.04
C VAL A 174 3.77 26.84 -3.19
N GLU A 175 3.12 25.82 -3.77
CA GLU A 175 2.14 24.98 -3.06
C GLU A 175 2.75 24.28 -1.84
N ARG A 176 4.05 24.00 -1.88
CA ARG A 176 4.80 23.34 -0.81
C ARG A 176 5.51 24.34 0.12
N GLY A 177 5.31 25.64 -0.04
CA GLY A 177 5.85 26.68 0.85
C GLY A 177 7.33 27.01 0.66
N TRP A 178 7.96 26.55 -0.43
CA TRP A 178 9.35 26.86 -0.76
C TRP A 178 9.51 28.20 -1.49
N LEU A 179 8.46 28.65 -2.18
CA LEU A 179 8.40 29.91 -2.91
C LEU A 179 7.12 30.68 -2.57
N MET A 180 7.12 31.97 -2.87
CA MET A 180 5.91 32.79 -2.86
C MET A 180 5.52 33.17 -4.29
N GLN A 181 4.22 33.18 -4.56
CA GLN A 181 3.64 33.69 -5.80
C GLN A 181 2.91 35.00 -5.51
N GLU A 182 3.20 36.03 -6.31
CA GLU A 182 2.46 37.29 -6.28
C GLU A 182 1.16 37.18 -7.09
N THR A 183 0.20 38.05 -6.81
CA THR A 183 -1.09 38.15 -7.52
C THR A 183 -0.94 38.34 -9.03
N SER A 184 0.21 38.88 -9.46
CA SER A 184 0.61 39.07 -10.86
C SER A 184 1.09 37.78 -11.56
N GLY A 185 1.16 36.64 -10.85
CA GLY A 185 1.69 35.38 -11.36
C GLY A 185 3.22 35.30 -11.37
N MET A 186 3.89 36.27 -10.75
CA MET A 186 5.35 36.32 -10.58
C MET A 186 5.77 35.47 -9.38
N PHE A 187 6.98 34.91 -9.43
CA PHE A 187 7.53 34.08 -8.37
C PHE A 187 8.66 34.80 -7.65
N ARG A 188 8.75 34.61 -6.33
CA ARG A 188 9.82 35.15 -5.49
C ARG A 188 10.30 34.10 -4.51
N ALA A 189 11.59 34.13 -4.19
CA ALA A 189 12.13 33.40 -3.05
C ALA A 189 11.41 33.82 -1.76
N GLY A 190 10.91 32.84 -1.02
CA GLY A 190 10.17 33.08 0.20
C GLY A 190 9.68 31.78 0.79
N ARG A 191 10.06 31.55 2.04
CA ARG A 191 9.79 30.30 2.74
C ARG A 191 8.66 30.53 3.73
N ARG A 192 7.60 29.74 3.60
CA ARG A 192 6.44 29.80 4.49
C ARG A 192 6.16 28.41 5.04
N PRO A 193 6.07 28.24 6.37
CA PRO A 193 5.63 26.97 6.92
C PRO A 193 4.24 26.66 6.36
N VAL A 194 4.09 25.50 5.72
CA VAL A 194 2.77 25.02 5.33
C VAL A 194 2.08 24.56 6.61
N SER A 195 1.05 25.30 7.06
CA SER A 195 0.23 24.86 8.18
C SER A 195 -0.34 23.48 7.87
N ALA A 196 -0.06 22.50 8.73
CA ALA A 196 -0.72 21.20 8.67
C ALA A 196 -2.24 21.39 8.81
N PRO A 197 -3.09 20.53 8.19
CA PRO A 197 -4.49 20.51 8.56
C PRO A 197 -4.59 20.23 10.06
N ASP A 198 -5.28 21.14 10.75
CA ASP A 198 -5.54 21.13 12.18
C ASP A 198 -6.09 19.76 12.58
N ALA A 199 -5.31 18.96 13.30
CA ALA A 199 -5.83 17.80 14.00
C ALA A 199 -6.62 18.37 15.18
N GLY A 200 -7.91 18.65 14.95
CA GLY A 200 -8.81 19.11 15.99
C GLY A 200 -8.80 18.12 17.18
N PRO A 201 -8.88 18.61 18.42
CA PRO A 201 -8.90 17.75 19.60
C PRO A 201 -10.18 16.92 19.60
N SER A 202 -10.04 15.59 19.60
CA SER A 202 -11.13 14.69 19.95
C SER A 202 -11.45 14.90 21.43
N ALA A 203 -12.61 15.50 21.69
CA ALA A 203 -13.34 15.34 22.94
C ALA A 203 -14.19 14.06 22.88
#